data_AF-A0A9C9Z4D5-F1
#
_entry.id   AF-A0A9C9Z4D5-F1
#
_cell.length_a   1.000
_cell.length_b   1.000
_cell.length_c   1.000
_cell.angle_alpha   90.00
_cell.angle_beta   90.00
_cell.angle_gamma   90.00
#
_symmetry.space_group_name_H-M   'P 1'
#
loop_
_entity.id
_entity.type
_entity.pdbx_description
1 polymer ?
#
loop_
_entity_poly.entity_id
_entity_poly.type
_entity_poly.pdbx_seq_one_letter_code
_entity_poly.pdbx_strand_id
1 'polypeptide(L)'
;MLSCKEATELASRSLDQKLPWPQRLSLRLHLLICHRCRHYINHLFFMQRIATKIEQHIEKGQAVLPPQARQKIGARLQQQNHSS
;
A
#
# COMPACT_ATOMS: atom_id res chain seq x y z
N MET A 1 20.84 21.25 -0.37
CA MET A 1 20.92 19.78 -0.45
C MET A 1 19.82 19.21 0.41
N LEU A 2 18.93 18.41 -0.16
CA LEU A 2 17.89 17.70 0.60
C LEU A 2 18.55 16.59 1.41
N SER A 3 18.30 16.50 2.72
CA SER A 3 18.80 15.39 3.54
C SER A 3 17.99 14.11 3.28
N CYS A 4 18.57 12.95 3.61
CA CYS A 4 17.88 11.66 3.48
C CYS A 4 16.58 11.60 4.32
N LYS A 5 16.57 12.28 5.48
CA LYS A 5 15.40 12.39 6.35
C LYS A 5 14.31 13.21 5.68
N GLU A 6 14.64 14.39 5.17
CA GLU A 6 13.70 15.24 4.43
C GLU A 6 13.18 14.54 3.17
N ALA A 7 14.04 13.84 2.43
CA ALA A 7 13.65 13.06 1.25
C ALA A 7 12.58 12.01 1.58
N THR A 8 12.76 11.31 2.71
CA THR A 8 11.83 10.29 3.19
C THR A 8 10.50 10.90 3.65
N GLU A 9 10.56 12.00 4.41
CA GLU A 9 9.38 12.73 4.88
C GLU A 9 8.56 13.31 3.73
N LEU A 10 9.25 13.86 2.72
CA LEU A 10 8.64 14.40 1.51
C LEU A 10 8.02 13.28 0.65
N ALA A 11 8.67 12.12 0.57
CA ALA A 11 8.11 10.95 -0.10
C ALA A 11 6.85 10.43 0.62
N SER A 12 6.86 10.35 1.95
CA SER A 12 5.67 9.98 2.74
C SER A 12 4.53 10.97 2.51
N ARG A 13 4.80 12.28 2.61
CA ARG A 13 3.80 13.31 2.33
C ARG A 13 3.24 13.23 0.91
N SER A 14 4.00 12.71 -0.05
CA SER A 14 3.53 12.50 -1.42
C SER A 14 2.55 11.35 -1.62
N LEU A 15 2.43 10.46 -0.63
CA LEU A 15 1.41 9.42 -0.60
C LEU A 15 0.08 10.00 -0.12
N ASP A 16 0.12 10.87 0.90
CA ASP A 16 -1.09 11.46 1.48
C ASP A 16 -1.62 12.64 0.65
N GLN A 17 -0.73 13.45 0.06
CA GLN A 17 -1.07 14.75 -0.52
C GLN A 17 -0.31 15.02 -1.82
N LYS A 18 -0.91 15.84 -2.71
CA LYS A 18 -0.23 16.31 -3.93
C LYS A 18 0.88 17.28 -3.54
N LEU A 19 2.13 16.83 -3.65
CA LEU A 19 3.30 17.67 -3.43
C LEU A 19 3.38 18.82 -4.45
N PRO A 20 3.81 20.02 -4.03
CA PRO A 20 4.20 21.09 -4.93
C PRO A 20 5.30 20.65 -5.90
N TRP A 21 5.18 21.03 -7.17
CA TRP A 21 6.16 20.76 -8.23
C TRP A 21 7.64 20.98 -7.85
N PRO A 22 8.06 22.07 -7.18
CA PRO A 22 9.47 22.30 -6.85
C PRO A 22 10.04 21.25 -5.87
N GLN A 23 9.23 20.80 -4.92
CA GLN A 23 9.63 19.79 -3.94
C GLN A 23 9.84 18.43 -4.62
N ARG A 24 9.01 18.12 -5.61
CA ARG A 24 9.13 16.91 -6.43
C ARG A 24 10.44 16.87 -7.23
N LEU A 25 10.87 18.01 -7.76
CA LEU A 25 12.14 18.11 -8.48
C LEU A 25 13.34 17.90 -7.55
N SER A 26 13.32 18.55 -6.37
CA SER A 26 14.36 18.38 -5.35
C SER A 26 14.52 16.92 -4.91
N LEU A 27 13.40 16.23 -4.66
CA LEU A 27 13.40 14.80 -4.36
C LEU A 27 14.00 13.98 -5.50
N ARG A 28 13.62 14.28 -6.75
CA ARG A 28 14.12 13.56 -7.94
C ARG A 28 15.64 13.69 -8.09
N LEU A 29 16.19 14.89 -7.87
CA LEU A 29 17.62 15.15 -7.88
C LEU A 29 18.33 14.38 -6.75
N HIS A 30 17.78 14.38 -5.54
CA HIS A 30 18.33 13.62 -4.43
C HIS A 30 18.36 12.10 -4.73
N LEU A 31 17.31 11.57 -5.34
CA LEU A 31 17.21 10.16 -5.71
C LEU A 31 18.21 9.71 -6.80
N LEU A 32 18.70 10.65 -7.62
CA LEU A 32 19.75 10.36 -8.59
C LEU A 32 21.12 10.17 -7.92
N ILE A 33 21.35 10.84 -6.79
CA ILE A 33 22.63 10.83 -6.08
C ILE A 33 22.63 9.78 -4.95
N CYS A 34 21.48 9.58 -4.28
CA CYS A 34 21.35 8.67 -3.15
C CYS A 34 20.60 7.38 -3.52
N HIS A 35 21.36 6.31 -3.79
CA HIS A 35 20.81 4.99 -4.10
C HIS A 35 19.94 4.41 -2.98
N ARG A 36 20.29 4.69 -1.71
CA ARG A 36 19.56 4.16 -0.55
C ARG A 36 18.16 4.75 -0.43
N CYS A 37 18.04 6.07 -0.59
CA CYS A 37 16.73 6.72 -0.66
C CYS A 37 15.92 6.24 -1.87
N ARG A 38 16.57 5.97 -3.02
CA ARG A 38 15.88 5.44 -4.20
C ARG A 38 15.23 4.08 -3.93
N HIS A 39 15.96 3.15 -3.32
CA HIS A 39 15.41 1.84 -2.95
C HIS A 39 14.26 1.96 -1.95
N TYR A 40 14.47 2.72 -0.87
CA TYR A 40 13.47 2.91 0.16
C TYR A 40 12.17 3.48 -0.40
N ILE A 41 12.27 4.57 -1.18
CA ILE A 41 11.11 5.24 -1.76
C ILE A 41 10.39 4.33 -2.75
N ASN A 42 11.13 3.53 -3.53
CA ASN A 42 10.53 2.56 -4.44
C ASN A 42 9.72 1.48 -3.68
N HIS A 43 10.24 0.98 -2.55
CA HIS A 43 9.51 0.02 -1.70
C HIS A 43 8.26 0.66 -1.11
N LEU A 44 8.36 1.90 -0.65
CA LEU A 44 7.24 2.64 -0.09
C LEU A 44 6.10 2.79 -1.12
N PHE A 45 6.41 3.22 -2.35
CA PHE A 45 5.41 3.33 -3.42
C PHE A 45 4.84 1.97 -3.86
N PHE A 46 5.65 0.91 -3.81
CA PHE A 46 5.17 -0.44 -4.12
C PHE A 46 4.11 -0.89 -3.10
N MET A 47 4.36 -0.71 -1.81
CA MET A 47 3.39 -1.04 -0.76
C MET A 47 2.11 -0.23 -0.90
N GLN A 48 2.23 1.08 -1.15
CA GLN A 48 1.07 1.94 -1.39
C GLN A 48 0.23 1.44 -2.58
N ARG A 49 0.89 1.07 -3.69
CA ARG A 49 0.19 0.59 -4.88
C ARG A 49 -0.56 -0.72 -4.61
N ILE A 50 0.00 -1.62 -3.80
CA ILE A 50 -0.70 -2.84 -3.39
C ILE A 50 -1.91 -2.50 -2.52
N ALA A 51 -1.73 -1.65 -1.51
CA ALA A 51 -2.81 -1.24 -0.61
C ALA A 51 -3.98 -0.64 -1.40
N THR A 52 -3.72 0.32 -2.26
CA THR A 52 -4.74 0.95 -3.11
C THR A 52 -5.40 -0.05 -4.07
N LYS A 53 -4.65 -1.05 -4.58
CA LYS A 53 -5.23 -2.11 -5.42
C LYS A 53 -6.16 -3.02 -4.62
N ILE A 54 -5.81 -3.36 -3.39
CA ILE A 54 -6.65 -4.15 -2.49
C ILE A 54 -7.94 -3.38 -2.16
N GLU A 55 -7.83 -2.10 -1.79
CA GLU A 55 -8.98 -1.22 -1.55
C GLU A 55 -9.92 -1.21 -2.77
N GLN A 56 -9.37 -1.02 -3.98
CA GLN A 56 -10.16 -1.08 -5.22
C GLN A 56 -10.81 -2.44 -5.46
N HIS A 57 -10.17 -3.55 -5.11
CA HIS A 57 -10.76 -4.89 -5.23
C HIS A 57 -11.89 -5.11 -4.22
N ILE A 58 -11.79 -4.53 -3.02
CA ILE A 58 -12.84 -4.54 -2.00
C ILE A 58 -14.03 -3.70 -2.46
N GLU A 59 -13.79 -2.44 -2.87
CA GLU A 59 -14.85 -1.52 -3.32
C GLU A 59 -15.60 -2.04 -4.55
N LYS A 60 -14.90 -2.69 -5.50
CA LYS A 60 -15.53 -3.29 -6.69
C LYS A 60 -16.25 -4.61 -6.40
N GLY A 61 -16.38 -5.02 -5.14
CA GLY A 61 -17.05 -6.26 -4.75
C GLY A 61 -16.38 -7.54 -5.27
N GLN A 62 -15.13 -7.45 -5.74
CA GLN A 62 -14.35 -8.59 -6.25
C GLN A 62 -13.61 -9.34 -5.14
N ALA A 63 -13.66 -8.85 -3.90
CA ALA A 63 -13.25 -9.56 -2.70
C ALA A 63 -14.25 -10.69 -2.35
N VAL A 64 -14.46 -11.61 -3.29
CA VAL A 64 -15.30 -12.80 -3.12
C VAL A 64 -14.40 -13.91 -2.61
N LEU A 65 -14.65 -14.39 -1.39
CA LEU A 65 -13.99 -15.62 -0.92
C LEU A 65 -14.15 -16.72 -1.99
N PRO A 66 -13.09 -17.47 -2.31
CA PRO A 66 -13.19 -18.61 -3.20
C PRO A 66 -14.33 -19.53 -2.74
N PRO A 67 -15.10 -20.12 -3.66
CA PRO A 67 -16.27 -20.94 -3.31
C PRO A 67 -15.94 -22.04 -2.29
N GLN A 68 -14.74 -22.65 -2.41
CA GLN A 68 -14.24 -23.63 -1.45
C GLN A 68 -14.00 -23.07 -0.04
N ALA A 69 -13.55 -21.81 0.09
CA ALA A 69 -13.34 -21.17 1.38
C ALA A 69 -14.69 -20.84 2.05
N ARG A 70 -15.68 -20.38 1.27
CA ARG A 70 -17.05 -20.14 1.76
C ARG A 70 -17.71 -21.41 2.27
N GLN A 71 -17.59 -22.52 1.52
CA GLN A 71 -18.15 -23.81 1.92
C GLN A 71 -17.51 -24.34 3.22
N LYS A 72 -16.19 -24.25 3.36
CA LYS A 72 -15.48 -24.66 4.59
C LYS A 72 -15.92 -23.84 5.81
N ILE A 73 -16.08 -22.53 5.66
CA ILE A 73 -16.52 -21.65 6.75
C ILE A 73 -17.98 -21.93 7.12
N GLY A 74 -18.87 -22.08 6.13
CA GLY A 74 -20.27 -22.42 6.35
C GLY A 74 -20.46 -23.74 7.08
N ALA A 75 -19.73 -24.79 6.68
CA ALA A 75 -19.79 -26.10 7.32
C ALA A 75 -19.38 -26.06 8.81
N ARG A 76 -18.39 -25.25 9.18
CA ARG A 76 -17.97 -25.09 10.58
C ARG A 76 -18.97 -24.30 11.43
N LEU A 77 -19.57 -23.25 10.87
CA LEU A 77 -20.62 -22.48 11.56
C LEU A 77 -21.87 -23.34 11.83
N GLN A 78 -22.22 -24.23 10.90
CA GLN A 78 -23.33 -25.18 11.07
C GLN A 78 -23.05 -26.23 12.16
N GLN A 79 -21.82 -26.74 12.26
CA GLN A 79 -21.43 -27.69 13.31
C GLN A 79 -21.44 -27.06 14.71
N GLN A 80 -21.05 -25.78 14.84
CA GLN A 80 -21.09 -25.07 16.12
C GLN A 80 -22.53 -24.79 16.59
N ASN A 81 -23.45 -24.48 15.68
CA ASN A 81 -24.86 -24.24 16.02
C ASN A 81 -25.68 -25.51 16.31
N HIS A 82 -25.15 -26.72 16.07
CA HIS A 82 -25.82 -28.00 16.39
C HIS A 82 -25.31 -28.63 17.69
N SER A 83 -24.37 -27.97 18.40
CA SER A 83 -23.78 -28.44 19.66
C SER A 83 -24.24 -27.61 20.88
N SER A 84 -25.37 -26.90 20.75
CA SER A 84 -26.14 -26.27 21.85
C SER A 84 -27.59 -26.69 21.73
#